data_AF-A0A2Z4J6W7-F1
#
_entry.id   AF-A0A2Z4J6W7-F1
#
_cell.length_a   1.000
_cell.length_b   1.000
_cell.length_c   1.000
_cell.angle_alpha   90.00
_cell.angle_beta   90.00
_cell.angle_gamma   90.00
#
_symmetry.space_group_name_H-M   'P 1'
#
loop_
_entity.id
_entity.type
_entity.pdbx_description
1 polymer ?
#
loop_
_entity_poly.entity_id
_entity_poly.type
_entity_poly.pdbx_seq_one_letter_code
_entity_poly.pdbx_strand_id
1 'polypeptide(L)'
;MRIRIVDAFTDRPFTGNPAGVLILDAFPDDDWLQRVAMEVNHAETAFAHPLPDGGTADWALRWFTPMAEVAMCGHATLATAHVLHSTGAHAGAVRFATRSGVLVATPGEDGSITLDFPTAPLTPVDVPEGLADALGARPHAAFDTGPLVGDLLVELADERTVRALRPDHRALGAHSARGVIATARAEDAAPGHDYVSRCFFPNVGIDEDPVTGSAHTALAPYWSRRLGRTDLTGLQASPRSGHVRTALRGDRTLLGGSAVTVIEGELLA
;
A
#
# COMPACT_ATOMS: atom_id res chain seq x y z
N MET A 1 -25.67 -4.78 3.51
CA MET A 1 -24.76 -3.72 2.95
C MET A 1 -23.95 -4.32 1.80
N ARG A 2 -23.68 -3.59 0.70
CA ARG A 2 -22.84 -4.15 -0.39
C ARG A 2 -21.38 -4.18 0.05
N ILE A 3 -20.73 -5.31 -0.17
CA ILE A 3 -19.29 -5.51 0.04
C ILE A 3 -18.65 -5.97 -1.28
N ARG A 4 -17.46 -5.46 -1.56
CA ARG A 4 -16.65 -5.88 -2.70
C ARG A 4 -15.27 -6.30 -2.25
N ILE A 5 -14.74 -7.35 -2.89
CA ILE A 5 -13.31 -7.69 -2.80
C ILE A 5 -12.67 -7.23 -4.10
N VAL A 6 -11.69 -6.34 -3.97
CA VAL A 6 -11.03 -5.68 -5.09
C VAL A 6 -9.53 -5.92 -5.00
N ASP A 7 -8.96 -6.46 -6.07
CA ASP A 7 -7.52 -6.59 -6.22
C ASP A 7 -6.95 -5.29 -6.78
N ALA A 8 -6.12 -4.59 -5.99
CA ALA A 8 -5.47 -3.34 -6.37
C ALA A 8 -4.02 -3.57 -6.84
N PHE A 9 -3.51 -2.62 -7.64
CA PHE A 9 -2.20 -2.70 -8.31
C PHE A 9 -2.07 -3.89 -9.26
N THR A 10 -3.18 -4.22 -9.95
CA THR A 10 -3.23 -5.26 -10.97
C THR A 10 -4.30 -4.98 -12.02
N ASP A 11 -4.15 -5.60 -13.19
CA ASP A 11 -5.11 -5.62 -14.30
C ASP A 11 -5.86 -6.97 -14.42
N ARG A 12 -5.59 -7.92 -13.53
CA ARG A 12 -6.21 -9.26 -13.56
C ARG A 12 -6.50 -9.80 -12.16
N PRO A 13 -7.57 -10.61 -11.98
CA PRO A 13 -7.87 -11.24 -10.70
C PRO A 13 -6.73 -12.10 -10.15
N PHE A 14 -6.73 -12.28 -8.83
CA PHE A 14 -5.83 -13.15 -8.06
C PHE A 14 -4.36 -12.72 -8.03
N THR A 15 -4.09 -11.48 -8.43
CA THR A 15 -2.79 -10.81 -8.33
C THR A 15 -2.97 -9.45 -7.67
N GLY A 16 -1.90 -8.69 -7.44
CA GLY A 16 -2.01 -7.44 -6.68
C GLY A 16 -2.43 -7.67 -5.23
N ASN A 17 -2.98 -6.63 -4.60
CA ASN A 17 -3.38 -6.66 -3.19
C ASN A 17 -4.91 -6.60 -3.00
N PRO A 18 -5.55 -7.65 -2.48
CA PRO A 18 -6.99 -7.66 -2.21
C PRO A 18 -7.34 -6.72 -1.04
N ALA A 19 -8.40 -5.93 -1.22
CA ALA A 19 -9.04 -5.18 -0.16
C ALA A 19 -10.55 -5.42 -0.14
N GLY A 20 -11.12 -5.51 1.06
CA GLY A 20 -12.56 -5.35 1.24
C GLY A 20 -12.95 -3.88 1.07
N VAL A 21 -14.04 -3.57 0.39
CA VAL A 21 -14.55 -2.20 0.20
C VAL A 21 -16.03 -2.15 0.50
N LEU A 22 -16.40 -1.28 1.44
CA LEU A 22 -17.79 -0.98 1.79
C LEU A 22 -18.06 0.52 1.62
N ILE A 23 -19.09 0.83 0.84
CA ILE A 23 -19.64 2.18 0.73
C ILE A 23 -20.87 2.25 1.62
N LEU A 24 -20.83 3.16 2.60
CA LEU A 24 -21.80 3.31 3.69
C LEU A 24 -22.50 4.68 3.61
N ASP A 25 -23.60 4.84 4.35
CA ASP A 25 -24.27 6.13 4.51
C ASP A 25 -23.57 7.01 5.56
N ALA A 26 -23.03 6.39 6.61
CA ALA A 26 -22.21 6.98 7.67
C ALA A 26 -21.37 5.87 8.33
N PHE A 27 -20.34 6.25 9.09
CA PHE A 27 -19.59 5.26 9.87
C PHE A 27 -20.42 4.75 11.06
N PRO A 28 -20.58 3.42 11.21
CA PRO A 28 -20.99 2.82 12.48
C PRO A 28 -19.86 2.91 13.51
N ASP A 29 -20.11 2.37 14.70
CA ASP A 29 -19.12 2.32 15.78
C ASP A 29 -17.84 1.56 15.37
N ASP A 30 -16.71 1.99 15.92
CA ASP A 30 -15.38 1.43 15.62
C ASP A 30 -15.31 -0.10 15.84
N ASP A 31 -15.98 -0.59 16.88
CA ASP A 31 -16.06 -2.02 17.18
C ASP A 31 -16.77 -2.83 16.08
N TRP A 32 -17.72 -2.23 15.36
CA TRP A 32 -18.37 -2.89 14.24
C TRP A 32 -17.46 -2.93 13.02
N LEU A 33 -16.81 -1.79 12.71
CA LEU A 33 -15.85 -1.70 11.60
C LEU A 33 -14.70 -2.71 11.76
N GLN A 34 -14.16 -2.81 12.98
CA GLN A 34 -13.10 -3.76 13.31
C GLN A 34 -13.56 -5.21 13.19
N ARG A 35 -14.78 -5.53 13.63
CA ARG A 35 -15.36 -6.89 13.49
C ARG A 35 -15.55 -7.28 12.03
N VAL A 36 -16.01 -6.37 11.19
CA VAL A 36 -16.13 -6.64 9.74
C VAL A 36 -14.76 -6.84 9.10
N ALA A 37 -13.78 -6.01 9.43
CA ALA A 37 -12.42 -6.19 8.91
C ALA A 37 -11.80 -7.53 9.32
N MET A 38 -12.06 -7.97 10.56
CA MET A 38 -11.67 -9.29 11.06
C MET A 38 -12.38 -10.43 10.34
N GLU A 39 -13.70 -10.32 10.08
CA GLU A 39 -14.48 -11.33 9.35
C GLU A 39 -14.02 -11.46 7.88
N VAL A 40 -13.74 -10.33 7.22
CA VAL A 40 -13.24 -10.29 5.84
C VAL A 40 -11.83 -10.88 5.73
N ASN A 41 -11.00 -10.66 6.75
CA ASN A 41 -9.66 -11.24 6.91
C ASN A 41 -8.73 -11.04 5.69
N HIS A 42 -8.84 -9.88 5.03
CA HIS A 42 -7.84 -9.38 4.09
C HIS A 42 -6.84 -8.46 4.80
N ALA A 43 -5.77 -8.05 4.10
CA ALA A 43 -4.79 -7.12 4.64
C ALA A 43 -5.49 -5.87 5.19
N GLU A 44 -6.42 -5.31 4.41
CA GLU A 44 -7.26 -4.20 4.84
C GLU A 44 -8.70 -4.30 4.31
N THR A 45 -9.62 -3.78 5.11
CA THR A 45 -10.99 -3.43 4.71
C THR A 45 -11.16 -1.91 4.77
N ALA A 46 -11.55 -1.32 3.64
CA ALA A 46 -11.87 0.09 3.50
C ALA A 46 -13.36 0.36 3.69
N PHE A 47 -13.66 1.41 4.44
CA PHE A 47 -15.00 1.92 4.64
C PHE A 47 -15.04 3.38 4.19
N ALA A 48 -16.00 3.72 3.34
CA ALA A 48 -16.16 5.09 2.85
C ALA A 48 -17.63 5.53 2.91
N HIS A 49 -17.86 6.81 3.16
CA HIS A 49 -19.18 7.44 3.03
C HIS A 49 -19.03 8.85 2.46
N PRO A 50 -20.04 9.38 1.74
CA PRO A 50 -19.96 10.70 1.15
C PRO A 50 -19.96 11.78 2.22
N LEU A 51 -19.27 12.90 1.95
CA LEU A 51 -19.30 14.11 2.77
C LEU A 51 -20.17 15.19 2.12
N PRO A 52 -20.67 16.16 2.89
CA PRO A 52 -21.40 17.30 2.33
C PRO A 52 -20.53 18.14 1.37
N ASP A 53 -21.18 18.70 0.34
CA ASP A 53 -20.53 19.60 -0.61
C ASP A 53 -19.92 20.84 0.05
N GLY A 54 -18.92 21.43 -0.61
CA GLY A 54 -18.24 22.66 -0.17
C GLY A 54 -17.12 22.44 0.84
N GLY A 55 -16.85 21.19 1.24
CA GLY A 55 -15.72 20.81 2.07
C GLY A 55 -14.39 20.66 1.32
N THR A 56 -13.33 20.41 2.08
CA THR A 56 -11.99 20.11 1.56
C THR A 56 -11.85 18.69 1.00
N ALA A 57 -12.82 17.82 1.25
CA ALA A 57 -12.89 16.44 0.79
C ALA A 57 -14.31 16.07 0.34
N ASP A 58 -14.42 15.03 -0.49
CA ASP A 58 -15.66 14.53 -1.08
C ASP A 58 -16.20 13.31 -0.31
N TRP A 59 -15.30 12.50 0.24
CA TRP A 59 -15.62 11.25 0.93
C TRP A 59 -14.81 11.15 2.23
N ALA A 60 -15.39 10.58 3.28
CA ALA A 60 -14.61 10.08 4.41
C ALA A 60 -14.12 8.67 4.10
N LEU A 61 -12.90 8.34 4.50
CA LEU A 61 -12.31 7.01 4.25
C LEU A 61 -11.49 6.55 5.46
N ARG A 62 -11.76 5.30 5.88
CA ARG A 62 -11.05 4.62 6.98
C ARG A 62 -10.62 3.23 6.52
N TRP A 63 -9.54 2.71 7.11
CA TRP A 63 -9.02 1.38 6.80
C TRP A 63 -8.71 0.62 8.08
N PHE A 64 -9.12 -0.64 8.09
CA PHE A 64 -8.91 -1.54 9.21
C PHE A 64 -8.21 -2.79 8.70
N THR A 65 -7.13 -3.17 9.37
CA THR A 65 -6.61 -4.54 9.29
C THR A 65 -7.49 -5.45 10.16
N PRO A 66 -7.27 -6.77 10.17
CA PRO A 66 -7.98 -7.65 11.10
C PRO A 66 -7.74 -7.33 12.59
N MET A 67 -6.73 -6.51 12.92
CA MET A 67 -6.32 -6.20 14.29
C MET A 67 -6.50 -4.74 14.72
N ALA A 68 -6.42 -3.77 13.80
CA ALA A 68 -6.47 -2.35 14.17
C ALA A 68 -6.86 -1.45 12.99
N GLU A 69 -7.28 -0.22 13.30
CA GLU A 69 -7.36 0.87 12.32
C GLU A 69 -5.94 1.38 11.98
N VAL A 70 -5.68 1.59 10.69
CA VAL A 70 -4.41 2.17 10.21
C VAL A 70 -4.61 3.60 9.68
N ALA A 71 -3.59 4.44 9.83
CA ALA A 71 -3.69 5.85 9.44
C ALA A 71 -3.60 6.07 7.92
N MET A 72 -3.03 5.13 7.17
CA MET A 72 -2.75 5.26 5.74
C MET A 72 -2.70 3.89 5.07
N CYS A 73 -3.45 3.72 3.97
CA CYS A 73 -3.40 2.50 3.15
C CYS A 73 -3.53 2.82 1.66
N GLY A 74 -2.50 2.51 0.88
CA GLY A 74 -2.49 2.81 -0.56
C GLY A 74 -3.45 1.94 -1.37
N HIS A 75 -3.31 0.61 -1.30
CA HIS A 75 -4.07 -0.30 -2.16
C HIS A 75 -5.58 -0.25 -1.87
N ALA A 76 -5.99 -0.14 -0.61
CA ALA A 76 -7.39 -0.04 -0.25
C ALA A 76 -8.01 1.34 -0.62
N THR A 77 -7.20 2.41 -0.68
CA THR A 77 -7.62 3.69 -1.29
C THR A 77 -7.85 3.54 -2.79
N LEU A 78 -6.92 2.88 -3.50
CA LEU A 78 -7.05 2.60 -4.93
C LEU A 78 -8.31 1.75 -5.22
N ALA A 79 -8.51 0.70 -4.43
CA ALA A 79 -9.68 -0.15 -4.49
C ALA A 79 -10.98 0.63 -4.26
N THR A 80 -11.00 1.52 -3.26
CA THR A 80 -12.17 2.37 -2.99
C THR A 80 -12.47 3.31 -4.16
N ALA A 81 -11.46 3.99 -4.70
CA ALA A 81 -11.62 4.85 -5.87
C ALA A 81 -12.15 4.05 -7.07
N HIS A 82 -11.61 2.84 -7.32
CA HIS A 82 -12.10 1.93 -8.35
C HIS A 82 -13.59 1.60 -8.18
N VAL A 83 -14.04 1.28 -6.97
CA VAL A 83 -15.46 1.03 -6.68
C VAL A 83 -16.30 2.28 -6.94
N LEU A 84 -15.87 3.46 -6.49
CA LEU A 84 -16.62 4.70 -6.70
C LEU A 84 -16.78 5.04 -8.19
N HIS A 85 -15.72 4.90 -8.98
CA HIS A 85 -15.77 5.16 -10.42
C HIS A 85 -16.57 4.11 -11.18
N SER A 86 -16.32 2.81 -10.92
CA SER A 86 -17.00 1.71 -11.62
C SER A 86 -18.49 1.61 -11.34
N THR A 87 -18.94 2.07 -10.16
CA THR A 87 -20.37 2.11 -9.80
C THR A 87 -21.05 3.42 -10.19
N GLY A 88 -20.31 4.40 -10.71
CA GLY A 88 -20.81 5.74 -11.03
C GLY A 88 -21.15 6.59 -9.80
N ALA A 89 -20.67 6.20 -8.61
CA ALA A 89 -20.90 6.95 -7.37
C ALA A 89 -20.08 8.24 -7.28
N HIS A 90 -18.98 8.34 -8.04
CA HIS A 90 -18.18 9.58 -8.15
C HIS A 90 -17.61 9.72 -9.57
N ALA A 91 -17.43 10.96 -10.02
CA ALA A 91 -16.82 11.28 -11.32
C ALA A 91 -15.57 12.16 -11.14
N GLY A 92 -14.54 11.92 -11.95
CA GLY A 92 -13.28 12.67 -11.88
C GLY A 92 -12.48 12.36 -10.61
N ALA A 93 -11.65 13.32 -10.19
CA ALA A 93 -10.80 13.17 -9.01
C ALA A 93 -11.64 13.07 -7.73
N VAL A 94 -11.27 12.12 -6.85
CA VAL A 94 -11.89 11.90 -5.55
C VAL A 94 -10.96 12.39 -4.45
N ARG A 95 -11.44 13.23 -3.54
CA ARG A 95 -10.70 13.68 -2.35
C ARG A 95 -11.24 12.94 -1.13
N PHE A 96 -10.38 12.17 -0.46
CA PHE A 96 -10.72 11.42 0.74
C PHE A 96 -10.21 12.15 1.99
N ALA A 97 -11.09 12.41 2.95
CA ALA A 97 -10.71 12.80 4.30
C ALA A 97 -10.32 11.54 5.09
N THR A 98 -9.09 11.53 5.61
CA THR A 98 -8.50 10.37 6.29
C THR A 98 -7.73 10.81 7.54
N ARG A 99 -7.29 9.87 8.38
CA ARG A 99 -6.44 10.17 9.55
C ARG A 99 -5.07 10.77 9.17
N SER A 100 -4.63 10.58 7.93
CA SER A 100 -3.38 11.16 7.40
C SER A 100 -3.59 12.45 6.60
N GLY A 101 -4.77 13.08 6.72
CA GLY A 101 -5.15 14.26 5.94
C GLY A 101 -5.90 13.89 4.66
N VAL A 102 -5.93 14.82 3.71
CA VAL A 102 -6.64 14.62 2.44
C VAL A 102 -5.77 13.86 1.45
N LEU A 103 -6.29 12.74 0.94
CA LEU A 103 -5.69 11.96 -0.14
C LEU A 103 -6.51 12.13 -1.41
N VAL A 104 -5.85 12.22 -2.57
CA VAL A 104 -6.53 12.41 -3.85
C VAL A 104 -6.32 11.18 -4.73
N ALA A 105 -7.40 10.69 -5.34
CA ALA A 105 -7.37 9.63 -6.34
C ALA A 105 -7.93 10.15 -7.66
N THR A 106 -7.10 10.18 -8.70
CA THR A 106 -7.45 10.71 -10.02
C THR A 106 -7.55 9.56 -11.03
N PRO A 107 -8.70 9.34 -11.68
CA PRO A 107 -8.83 8.34 -12.73
C PRO A 107 -8.08 8.79 -14.00
N GLY A 108 -7.39 7.86 -14.64
CA GLY A 108 -6.77 8.01 -15.96
C GLY A 108 -7.67 7.48 -17.08
N GLU A 109 -7.42 7.93 -18.31
CA GLU A 109 -8.17 7.49 -19.50
C GLU A 109 -7.97 6.00 -19.82
N ASP A 110 -6.86 5.41 -19.37
CA ASP A 110 -6.51 3.99 -19.53
C ASP A 110 -7.15 3.08 -18.47
N GLY A 111 -8.03 3.62 -17.61
CA GLY A 111 -8.65 2.89 -16.51
C GLY A 111 -7.75 2.73 -15.27
N SER A 112 -6.54 3.32 -15.28
CA SER A 112 -5.71 3.38 -14.08
C SER A 112 -6.16 4.49 -13.14
N ILE A 113 -5.69 4.43 -11.89
CA ILE A 113 -5.95 5.43 -10.86
C ILE A 113 -4.60 5.89 -10.32
N THR A 114 -4.42 7.20 -10.24
CA THR A 114 -3.25 7.83 -9.62
C THR A 114 -3.63 8.35 -8.24
N LEU A 115 -2.97 7.84 -7.21
CA LEU A 115 -3.06 8.32 -5.85
C LEU A 115 -1.99 9.39 -5.59
N ASP A 116 -2.33 10.43 -4.82
CA ASP A 116 -1.38 11.46 -4.40
C ASP A 116 -1.13 11.39 -2.88
N PHE A 117 0.09 10.96 -2.51
CA PHE A 117 0.48 10.68 -1.13
C PHE A 117 1.67 11.56 -0.71
N PRO A 118 1.82 11.88 0.60
CA PRO A 118 3.02 12.53 1.08
C PRO A 118 4.25 11.63 0.88
N THR A 119 5.34 12.19 0.37
CA THR A 119 6.63 11.50 0.26
C THR A 119 7.16 11.22 1.66
N ALA A 120 7.55 9.97 1.92
CA ALA A 120 8.13 9.59 3.20
C ALA A 120 9.55 10.17 3.36
N PRO A 121 9.93 10.62 4.56
CA PRO A 121 11.33 10.92 4.85
C PRO A 121 12.16 9.63 4.76
N LEU A 122 13.46 9.78 4.50
CA LEU A 122 14.43 8.68 4.49
C LEU A 122 15.61 9.07 5.36
N THR A 123 15.56 8.67 6.63
CA THR A 123 16.63 8.94 7.60
C THR A 123 17.55 7.74 7.65
N PRO A 124 18.83 7.84 7.25
CA PRO A 124 19.78 6.74 7.37
C PRO A 124 19.92 6.30 8.83
N VAL A 125 19.92 4.99 9.06
CA VAL A 125 20.14 4.37 10.38
C VAL A 125 21.13 3.22 10.24
N ASP A 126 21.75 2.84 11.36
CA ASP A 126 22.55 1.62 11.39
C ASP A 126 21.65 0.40 11.16
N VAL A 127 22.17 -0.60 10.44
CA VAL A 127 21.46 -1.87 10.26
C VAL A 127 21.34 -2.54 11.64
N PRO A 128 20.13 -2.80 12.15
CA PRO A 128 19.96 -3.41 13.46
C PRO A 128 20.66 -4.77 13.57
N GLU A 129 21.31 -5.01 14.70
CA GLU A 129 21.89 -6.31 15.01
C GLU A 129 20.79 -7.40 14.98
N GLY A 130 21.07 -8.54 14.35
CA GLY A 130 20.12 -9.64 14.19
C GLY A 130 19.17 -9.52 12.99
N LEU A 131 19.04 -8.35 12.36
CA LEU A 131 18.12 -8.18 11.22
C LEU A 131 18.50 -9.07 10.02
N ALA A 132 19.79 -9.29 9.81
CA ALA A 132 20.25 -10.17 8.73
C ALA A 132 19.80 -11.62 8.91
N ASP A 133 19.84 -12.12 10.15
CA ASP A 133 19.37 -13.46 10.50
C ASP A 133 17.84 -13.54 10.38
N ALA A 134 17.12 -12.52 10.85
CA ALA A 134 15.67 -12.44 10.75
C ALA A 134 15.17 -12.38 9.30
N LEU A 135 15.89 -11.71 8.39
CA LEU A 135 15.55 -11.67 6.96
C LEU A 135 16.02 -12.93 6.19
N GLY A 136 17.06 -13.60 6.69
CA GLY A 136 17.81 -14.61 5.94
C GLY A 136 18.69 -14.02 4.83
N ALA A 137 19.02 -12.72 4.89
CA ALA A 137 19.87 -12.01 3.94
C ALA A 137 20.51 -10.79 4.58
N ARG A 138 21.72 -10.41 4.15
CA ARG A 138 22.47 -9.27 4.71
C ARG A 138 22.02 -7.93 4.08
N PRO A 139 21.48 -6.98 4.87
CA PRO A 139 21.24 -5.62 4.39
C PRO A 139 22.54 -4.84 4.17
N HIS A 140 22.57 -4.00 3.13
CA HIS A 140 23.65 -3.06 2.86
C HIS A 140 23.43 -1.70 3.50
N ALA A 141 22.18 -1.26 3.57
CA ALA A 141 21.78 0.00 4.15
C ALA A 141 20.37 -0.11 4.74
N ALA A 142 20.08 0.72 5.75
CA ALA A 142 18.78 0.81 6.39
C ALA A 142 18.35 2.28 6.55
N PHE A 143 17.05 2.52 6.44
CA PHE A 143 16.46 3.86 6.53
C PHE A 143 15.14 3.81 7.31
N ASP A 144 14.99 4.73 8.27
CA ASP A 144 13.72 4.99 8.93
C ASP A 144 12.82 5.84 8.00
N THR A 145 11.57 5.40 7.83
CA THR A 145 10.60 6.02 6.91
C THR A 145 9.67 7.04 7.58
N GLY A 146 9.98 7.43 8.83
CA GLY A 146 9.20 8.35 9.63
C GLY A 146 7.87 7.78 10.14
N PRO A 147 7.13 8.55 10.93
CA PRO A 147 5.97 8.05 11.68
C PRO A 147 4.72 7.77 10.83
N LEU A 148 4.62 8.35 9.62
CA LEU A 148 3.46 8.14 8.75
C LEU A 148 3.49 6.76 8.06
N VAL A 149 4.68 6.30 7.67
CA VAL A 149 4.87 4.95 7.09
C VAL A 149 5.20 3.95 8.20
N GLY A 150 6.13 4.29 9.10
CA GLY A 150 6.44 3.50 10.30
C GLY A 150 7.27 2.24 10.04
N ASP A 151 7.91 2.14 8.88
CA ASP A 151 8.69 0.98 8.46
C ASP A 151 10.19 1.24 8.41
N LEU A 152 10.96 0.15 8.47
CA LEU A 152 12.39 0.14 8.18
C LEU A 152 12.59 -0.28 6.72
N LEU A 153 13.10 0.63 5.89
CA LEU A 153 13.49 0.31 4.52
C LEU A 153 14.92 -0.23 4.51
N VAL A 154 15.14 -1.38 3.88
CA VAL A 154 16.45 -2.02 3.76
C VAL A 154 16.82 -2.33 2.32
N GLU A 155 18.04 -1.97 1.94
CA GLU A 155 18.63 -2.30 0.64
C GLU A 155 19.37 -3.64 0.73
N LEU A 156 19.04 -4.56 -0.16
CA LEU A 156 19.72 -5.84 -0.35
C LEU A 156 20.60 -5.80 -1.60
N ALA A 157 21.42 -6.84 -1.77
CA ALA A 157 22.42 -6.91 -2.84
C ALA A 157 21.82 -6.81 -4.24
N ASP A 158 20.76 -7.57 -4.50
CA ASP A 158 20.20 -7.75 -5.83
C ASP A 158 18.74 -8.26 -5.78
N GLU A 159 18.07 -8.23 -6.93
CA GLU A 159 16.68 -8.63 -7.07
C GLU A 159 16.49 -10.12 -6.71
N ARG A 160 17.42 -10.97 -7.13
CA ARG A 160 17.40 -12.39 -6.77
C ARG A 160 17.39 -12.60 -5.25
N THR A 161 18.15 -11.80 -4.50
CA THR A 161 18.17 -11.84 -3.03
C THR A 161 16.82 -11.44 -2.45
N VAL A 162 16.20 -10.36 -2.93
CA VAL A 162 14.85 -9.93 -2.51
C VAL A 162 13.82 -11.05 -2.75
N ARG A 163 13.80 -11.62 -3.95
CA ARG A 163 12.87 -12.71 -4.31
C ARG A 163 13.09 -13.97 -3.45
N ALA A 164 14.33 -14.24 -3.06
CA ALA A 164 14.70 -15.43 -2.30
C ALA A 164 14.45 -15.33 -0.79
N LEU A 165 14.11 -14.15 -0.23
CA LEU A 165 13.93 -13.97 1.21
C LEU A 165 13.01 -15.03 1.83
N ARG A 166 13.39 -15.49 3.02
CA ARG A 166 12.64 -16.43 3.87
C ARG A 166 12.70 -15.90 5.31
N PRO A 167 11.97 -14.81 5.60
CA PRO A 167 12.08 -14.16 6.89
C PRO A 167 11.50 -15.01 8.03
N ASP A 168 12.12 -14.92 9.19
CA ASP A 168 11.50 -15.25 10.46
C ASP A 168 10.62 -14.07 10.89
N HIS A 169 9.32 -14.15 10.58
CA HIS A 169 8.35 -13.08 10.85
C HIS A 169 8.30 -12.69 12.34
N ARG A 170 8.50 -13.65 13.25
CA ARG A 170 8.51 -13.38 14.69
C ARG A 170 9.75 -12.57 15.07
N ALA A 171 10.92 -12.96 14.56
CA ALA A 171 12.15 -12.22 14.82
C ALA A 171 12.12 -10.82 14.20
N LEU A 172 11.54 -10.67 12.99
CA LEU A 172 11.39 -9.37 12.32
C LEU A 172 10.65 -8.32 13.15
N GLY A 173 9.65 -8.73 13.93
CA GLY A 173 8.88 -7.82 14.78
C GLY A 173 9.72 -7.03 15.78
N ALA A 174 10.92 -7.51 16.16
CA ALA A 174 11.83 -6.83 17.07
C ALA A 174 12.62 -5.68 16.44
N HIS A 175 12.62 -5.55 15.10
CA HIS A 175 13.51 -4.63 14.37
C HIS A 175 12.82 -3.40 13.80
N SER A 176 11.49 -3.30 13.89
CA SER A 176 10.74 -2.16 13.35
C SER A 176 9.46 -1.91 14.17
N ALA A 177 8.97 -0.68 14.16
CA ALA A 177 7.71 -0.33 14.80
C ALA A 177 6.53 -1.05 14.13
N ARG A 178 6.46 -0.97 12.78
CA ARG A 178 5.41 -1.62 11.98
C ARG A 178 5.93 -2.82 11.19
N GLY A 179 6.95 -2.62 10.36
CA GLY A 179 7.58 -3.71 9.61
C GLY A 179 8.76 -3.30 8.74
N VAL A 180 9.15 -4.18 7.83
CA VAL A 180 10.36 -4.06 7.02
C VAL A 180 10.03 -4.07 5.53
N ILE A 181 10.56 -3.09 4.81
CA ILE A 181 10.52 -3.00 3.34
C ILE A 181 11.90 -3.42 2.82
N ALA A 182 12.02 -4.61 2.24
CA ALA A 182 13.26 -5.05 1.60
C ALA A 182 13.24 -4.69 0.12
N THR A 183 14.30 -4.07 -0.40
CA THR A 183 14.37 -3.61 -1.79
C THR A 183 15.73 -3.84 -2.42
N ALA A 184 15.75 -3.95 -3.74
CA ALA A 184 16.96 -3.96 -4.55
C ALA A 184 16.65 -3.36 -5.93
N ARG A 185 17.71 -2.99 -6.66
CA ARG A 185 17.57 -2.57 -8.06
C ARG A 185 17.10 -3.75 -8.90
N ALA A 186 16.27 -3.50 -9.90
CA ALA A 186 15.86 -4.55 -10.83
C ALA A 186 17.06 -5.12 -11.60
N GLU A 187 17.07 -6.44 -11.79
CA GLU A 187 17.97 -7.18 -12.68
C GLU A 187 17.39 -7.16 -14.11
N ASP A 188 18.20 -6.76 -15.10
CA ASP A 188 17.83 -6.54 -16.51
C ASP A 188 16.74 -5.47 -16.78
N ALA A 189 16.85 -4.77 -17.92
CA ALA A 189 15.88 -3.73 -18.33
C ALA A 189 14.51 -4.28 -18.79
N ALA A 190 14.34 -5.60 -18.79
CA ALA A 190 13.11 -6.29 -19.14
C ALA A 190 12.78 -7.27 -18.01
N PRO A 191 11.97 -6.81 -17.04
CA PRO A 191 10.57 -6.57 -17.33
C PRO A 191 10.01 -5.29 -16.68
N GLY A 192 9.95 -4.17 -17.40
CA GLY A 192 9.00 -3.06 -17.11
C GLY A 192 9.06 -2.40 -15.72
N HIS A 193 10.04 -2.70 -14.87
CA HIS A 193 10.23 -2.15 -13.54
C HIS A 193 11.68 -1.78 -13.28
N ASP A 194 11.89 -0.86 -12.35
CA ASP A 194 13.16 -0.22 -12.06
C ASP A 194 13.79 -0.71 -10.75
N TYR A 195 12.93 -1.16 -9.83
CA TYR A 195 13.30 -1.72 -8.55
C TYR A 195 12.29 -2.78 -8.13
N VAL A 196 12.76 -3.68 -7.27
CA VAL A 196 11.91 -4.69 -6.63
C VAL A 196 11.78 -4.44 -5.15
N SER A 197 10.68 -4.91 -4.57
CA SER A 197 10.47 -4.91 -3.12
C SER A 197 9.73 -6.15 -2.62
N ARG A 198 9.86 -6.45 -1.34
CA ARG A 198 8.95 -7.29 -0.54
C ARG A 198 8.75 -6.62 0.81
N CYS A 199 7.55 -6.73 1.36
CA CYS A 199 7.12 -5.97 2.52
C CYS A 199 6.54 -6.90 3.59
N PHE A 200 7.05 -6.81 4.81
CA PHE A 200 6.71 -7.72 5.92
C PHE A 200 6.28 -6.90 7.13
N PHE A 201 5.06 -7.10 7.66
CA PHE A 201 4.50 -6.28 8.74
C PHE A 201 3.92 -7.12 9.90
N PRO A 202 4.75 -7.99 10.53
CA PRO A 202 4.27 -8.92 11.56
C PRO A 202 3.63 -8.22 12.76
N ASN A 203 4.06 -6.99 13.09
CA ASN A 203 3.52 -6.24 14.22
C ASN A 203 2.09 -5.71 14.01
N VAL A 204 1.55 -5.83 12.79
CA VAL A 204 0.15 -5.52 12.46
C VAL A 204 -0.60 -6.74 11.90
N GLY A 205 -0.08 -7.94 12.14
CA GLY A 205 -0.73 -9.20 11.78
C GLY A 205 -0.59 -9.61 10.31
N ILE A 206 0.35 -8.98 9.57
CA ILE A 206 0.57 -9.26 8.15
C ILE A 206 2.00 -9.78 7.96
N ASP A 207 2.15 -11.10 7.82
CA ASP A 207 3.47 -11.72 7.62
C ASP A 207 4.17 -11.17 6.36
N GLU A 208 3.47 -11.15 5.22
CA GLU A 208 3.89 -10.51 3.98
C GLU A 208 2.70 -9.86 3.28
N ASP A 209 2.83 -8.58 2.95
CA ASP A 209 1.79 -7.84 2.23
C ASP A 209 1.95 -8.02 0.71
N PRO A 210 0.88 -8.31 -0.05
CA PRO A 210 0.98 -8.52 -1.49
C PRO A 210 1.55 -7.33 -2.28
N VAL A 211 0.98 -6.13 -2.09
CA VAL A 211 1.44 -4.87 -2.70
C VAL A 211 1.17 -3.68 -1.78
N THR A 212 2.23 -3.04 -1.30
CA THR A 212 2.16 -1.99 -0.30
C THR A 212 2.33 -0.62 -0.97
N GLY A 213 1.22 0.03 -1.29
CA GLY A 213 1.26 1.37 -1.89
C GLY A 213 2.01 2.40 -1.03
N SER A 214 1.81 2.38 0.30
CA SER A 214 2.49 3.33 1.21
C SER A 214 4.02 3.14 1.23
N ALA A 215 4.53 1.91 1.09
CA ALA A 215 5.97 1.66 0.97
C ALA A 215 6.60 2.40 -0.23
N HIS A 216 5.83 2.63 -1.29
CA HIS A 216 6.31 3.31 -2.49
C HIS A 216 6.52 4.82 -2.28
N THR A 217 5.96 5.40 -1.21
CA THR A 217 6.29 6.78 -0.78
C THR A 217 7.71 6.91 -0.24
N ALA A 218 8.33 5.80 0.19
CA ALA A 218 9.73 5.71 0.60
C ALA A 218 10.62 5.15 -0.53
N LEU A 219 10.14 4.15 -1.28
CA LEU A 219 10.90 3.53 -2.38
C LEU A 219 11.12 4.50 -3.54
N ALA A 220 10.12 5.31 -3.91
CA ALA A 220 10.24 6.27 -5.00
C ALA A 220 11.37 7.29 -4.77
N PRO A 221 11.40 8.09 -3.68
CA PRO A 221 12.53 9.00 -3.44
C PRO A 221 13.87 8.29 -3.22
N TYR A 222 13.85 7.05 -2.71
CA TYR A 222 15.05 6.24 -2.55
C TYR A 222 15.71 5.87 -3.90
N TRP A 223 14.91 5.34 -4.82
CA TRP A 223 15.37 4.88 -6.13
C TRP A 223 15.52 6.01 -7.14
N SER A 224 14.68 7.04 -7.09
CA SER A 224 14.80 8.20 -7.98
C SER A 224 16.15 8.89 -7.84
N ARG A 225 16.66 9.03 -6.61
CA ARG A 225 18.00 9.57 -6.37
C ARG A 225 19.12 8.71 -6.96
N ARG A 226 18.98 7.39 -6.94
CA ARG A 226 19.99 6.44 -7.46
C ARG A 226 19.93 6.29 -8.98
N LEU A 227 18.74 6.38 -9.56
CA LEU A 227 18.50 6.17 -10.98
C LEU A 227 18.49 7.47 -11.79
N GLY A 228 18.49 8.63 -11.14
CA GLY A 228 18.56 9.94 -11.79
C GLY A 228 17.28 10.36 -12.51
N ARG A 229 16.13 9.78 -12.16
CA ARG A 229 14.81 10.11 -12.74
C ARG A 229 13.68 9.99 -11.72
N THR A 230 12.63 10.77 -11.90
CA THR A 230 11.50 10.87 -10.95
C THR A 230 10.37 9.91 -11.21
N ASP A 231 10.30 9.35 -12.41
CA ASP A 231 9.21 8.50 -12.86
C ASP A 231 9.76 7.08 -12.99
N LEU A 232 9.23 6.18 -12.16
CA LEU A 232 9.74 4.83 -11.97
C LEU A 232 8.59 3.84 -11.84
N THR A 233 8.85 2.57 -12.11
CA THR A 233 7.92 1.48 -11.79
C THR A 233 8.56 0.55 -10.76
N GLY A 234 7.88 0.33 -9.64
CA GLY A 234 8.26 -0.68 -8.65
C GLY A 234 7.50 -1.99 -8.87
N LEU A 235 8.19 -3.12 -8.73
CA LEU A 235 7.56 -4.44 -8.61
C LEU A 235 7.62 -4.89 -7.15
N GLN A 236 6.48 -5.12 -6.50
CA GLN A 236 6.46 -5.84 -5.24
C GLN A 236 6.37 -7.34 -5.54
N ALA A 237 7.46 -8.06 -5.31
CA ALA A 237 7.67 -9.45 -5.72
C ALA A 237 7.17 -10.47 -4.68
N SER A 238 5.97 -10.24 -4.16
CA SER A 238 5.25 -11.19 -3.31
C SER A 238 4.68 -12.35 -4.14
N PRO A 239 4.14 -13.43 -3.52
CA PRO A 239 3.51 -14.52 -4.28
C PRO A 239 2.38 -14.08 -5.22
N ARG A 240 1.63 -13.02 -4.87
CA ARG A 240 0.60 -12.44 -5.73
C ARG A 240 1.16 -11.44 -6.74
N SER A 241 2.22 -10.73 -6.33
CA SER A 241 2.94 -9.70 -7.08
C SER A 241 2.09 -8.54 -7.59
N GLY A 242 2.71 -7.37 -7.78
CA GLY A 242 2.05 -6.25 -8.47
C GLY A 242 3.00 -5.10 -8.77
N HIS A 243 2.58 -4.28 -9.73
CA HIS A 243 3.37 -3.14 -10.19
C HIS A 243 2.75 -1.84 -9.70
N VAL A 244 3.60 -0.93 -9.22
CA VAL A 244 3.22 0.41 -8.80
C VAL A 244 4.02 1.40 -9.64
N ARG A 245 3.32 2.18 -10.48
CA ARG A 245 3.93 3.32 -11.16
C ARG A 245 4.11 4.42 -10.13
N THR A 246 5.26 5.07 -10.13
CA THR A 246 5.60 6.11 -9.17
C THR A 246 6.10 7.35 -9.89
N ALA A 247 5.66 8.51 -9.42
CA ALA A 247 6.15 9.80 -9.88
C ALA A 247 6.48 10.69 -8.67
N LEU A 248 7.77 10.93 -8.45
CA LEU A 248 8.25 11.81 -7.38
C LEU A 248 8.08 13.28 -7.78
N ARG A 249 7.39 14.05 -6.94
CA ARG A 249 7.09 15.47 -7.14
C ARG A 249 7.39 16.24 -5.85
N GLY A 250 8.66 16.20 -5.42
CA GLY A 250 9.11 16.84 -4.19
C GLY A 250 8.58 16.13 -2.94
N ASP A 251 7.79 16.84 -2.14
CA ASP A 251 7.14 16.33 -0.92
C ASP A 251 5.91 15.46 -1.21
N ARG A 252 5.56 15.27 -2.49
CA ARG A 252 4.49 14.38 -2.94
C ARG A 252 5.02 13.23 -3.79
N THR A 253 4.48 12.05 -3.59
CA THR A 253 4.74 10.86 -4.39
C THR A 253 3.42 10.37 -4.97
N LEU A 254 3.33 10.38 -6.30
CA LEU A 254 2.17 9.88 -7.01
C LEU A 254 2.31 8.37 -7.23
N LEU A 255 1.25 7.60 -6.95
CA LEU A 255 1.21 6.15 -7.06
C LEU A 255 0.12 5.74 -8.06
N GLY A 256 0.52 5.22 -9.21
CA GLY A 256 -0.38 4.76 -10.27
C GLY A 256 -0.55 3.25 -10.28
N GLY A 257 -1.79 2.79 -10.43
CA GLY A 257 -2.10 1.37 -10.60
C GLY A 257 -3.52 1.16 -11.12
N SER A 258 -3.82 -0.08 -11.50
CA SER A 258 -5.17 -0.51 -11.85
C SER A 258 -5.78 -1.34 -10.72
N ALA A 259 -7.09 -1.56 -10.76
CA ALA A 259 -7.79 -2.44 -9.86
C ALA A 259 -8.87 -3.26 -10.58
N VAL A 260 -9.18 -4.43 -10.01
CA VAL A 260 -10.17 -5.35 -10.52
C VAL A 260 -11.09 -5.80 -9.37
N THR A 261 -12.40 -5.58 -9.51
CA THR A 261 -13.39 -6.18 -8.61
C THR A 261 -13.47 -7.69 -8.87
N VAL A 262 -13.18 -8.51 -7.86
CA VAL A 262 -13.15 -9.98 -7.96
C VAL A 262 -14.44 -10.59 -7.41
N ILE A 263 -14.95 -10.04 -6.31
CA ILE A 263 -16.18 -10.51 -5.67
C ILE A 263 -17.04 -9.29 -5.38
N GLU A 264 -18.35 -9.43 -5.61
CA GLU A 264 -19.36 -8.51 -5.10
C GLU A 264 -20.47 -9.32 -4.42
N GLY A 265 -20.93 -8.85 -3.26
CA GLY A 265 -22.01 -9.50 -2.53
C GLY A 265 -22.65 -8.60 -1.48
N GLU A 266 -23.45 -9.22 -0.62
CA GLU A 266 -24.15 -8.57 0.49
C GLU A 266 -23.62 -9.05 1.85
N LEU A 267 -23.24 -8.10 2.69
CA LEU A 267 -22.98 -8.29 4.12
C LEU A 267 -24.30 -8.22 4.89
N LEU A 268 -24.59 -9.27 5.68
CA LEU A 268 -25.83 -9.45 6.46
C LEU A 268 -25.66 -9.15 7.96
N ALA A 269 -24.77 -8.20 8.29
CA ALA A 269 -24.39 -7.84 9.66
C ALA A 269 -24.95 -6.49 10.11
#